data_AF-A6R080-F1
#
_entry.id   AF-A6R080-F1
#
_cell.length_a   1.000
_cell.length_b   1.000
_cell.length_c   1.000
_cell.angle_alpha   90.00
_cell.angle_beta   90.00
_cell.angle_gamma   90.00
#
_symmetry.space_group_name_H-M   'P 1'
#
loop_
_entity.id
_entity.type
_entity.pdbx_description
1 polymer ?
#
loop_
_entity_poly.entity_id
_entity_poly.type
_entity_poly.pdbx_seq_one_letter_code
_entity_poly.pdbx_strand_id
1 'polypeptide(L)'
;MDDILTPLQDLFEAQIDFHGQRFAENLNNGILSIFSVIAFTVGYAYEDVHLSVWIGLVGILIAVLVVVPPWPMYNKHPEPWLISGAEGVGTTGIVVDGAKR
;
A
#
# COMPACT_ATOMS: atom_id res chain seq x y z
N MET A 1 12.32 -0.50 -27.50
CA MET A 1 12.26 0.63 -26.54
C MET A 1 11.02 0.50 -25.69
N ASP A 2 9.90 0.08 -26.28
CA ASP A 2 8.63 -0.14 -25.58
C ASP A 2 8.72 -1.23 -24.50
N ASP A 3 9.49 -2.31 -24.71
CA ASP A 3 9.65 -3.43 -23.75
C ASP A 3 10.19 -3.03 -22.37
N ILE A 4 10.92 -1.91 -22.26
CA ILE A 4 11.44 -1.38 -20.98
C ILE A 4 10.46 -0.36 -20.37
N LEU A 5 9.66 0.30 -21.20
CA LEU A 5 8.72 1.33 -20.76
C LEU A 5 7.47 0.73 -20.14
N THR A 6 7.00 -0.43 -20.61
CA THR A 6 5.80 -1.09 -20.07
C THR A 6 5.94 -1.48 -18.59
N PRO A 7 7.03 -2.15 -18.16
CA PRO A 7 7.22 -2.46 -16.73
C PRO A 7 7.35 -1.21 -15.86
N LEU A 8 7.92 -0.14 -16.39
CA LEU A 8 8.03 1.14 -15.70
C LEU A 8 6.66 1.81 -15.56
N GLN A 9 5.85 1.77 -16.62
CA GLN A 9 4.48 2.27 -16.60
C GLN A 9 3.63 1.51 -15.58
N ASP A 10 3.70 0.18 -15.56
CA ASP A 10 3.00 -0.66 -14.58
C ASP A 10 3.47 -0.36 -13.14
N LEU A 11 4.77 -0.11 -12.96
CA LEU A 11 5.34 0.29 -11.68
C LEU A 11 4.77 1.63 -11.19
N PHE A 12 4.60 2.59 -12.11
CA PHE A 12 4.03 3.91 -11.80
C PHE A 12 2.51 3.88 -11.62
N GLU A 13 1.80 3.01 -12.33
CA GLU A 13 0.36 2.82 -12.19
C GLU A 13 0.01 2.22 -10.82
N ALA A 14 0.93 1.46 -10.23
CA ALA A 14 0.91 1.03 -8.83
C ALA A 14 -0.42 0.40 -8.39
N GLN A 15 -1.04 -0.38 -9.28
CA GLN A 15 -2.32 -1.01 -8.99
C GLN A 15 -2.14 -2.14 -7.96
N ILE A 16 -2.68 -1.93 -6.76
CA ILE A 16 -2.65 -2.88 -5.65
C ILE A 16 -4.09 -3.25 -5.26
N ASP A 17 -4.37 -4.54 -5.12
CA ASP A 17 -5.67 -5.04 -4.69
C ASP A 17 -5.94 -4.74 -3.19
N PHE A 18 -7.19 -4.78 -2.74
CA PHE A 18 -7.53 -4.40 -1.35
C PHE A 18 -6.81 -5.25 -0.30
N HIS A 19 -6.63 -6.55 -0.57
CA HIS A 19 -5.94 -7.44 0.34
C HIS A 19 -4.43 -7.13 0.40
N GLY A 20 -3.83 -6.81 -0.73
CA GLY A 20 -2.46 -6.37 -0.93
C GLY A 20 -2.18 -5.05 -0.23
N GLN A 21 -3.11 -4.09 -0.30
CA GLN A 21 -3.00 -2.82 0.45
C GLN A 21 -2.91 -3.09 1.95
N ARG A 22 -3.80 -3.94 2.49
CA ARG A 22 -3.76 -4.28 3.92
C ARG A 22 -2.48 -4.99 4.32
N PHE A 23 -1.99 -5.88 3.47
CA PHE A 23 -0.73 -6.57 3.70
C PHE A 23 0.47 -5.62 3.63
N ALA A 24 0.49 -4.69 2.68
CA ALA A 24 1.48 -3.63 2.54
C ALA A 24 1.51 -2.70 3.77
N GLU A 25 0.35 -2.33 4.31
CA GLU A 25 0.24 -1.57 5.57
C GLU A 25 0.86 -2.32 6.76
N ASN A 26 0.55 -3.61 6.90
CA ASN A 26 1.09 -4.43 7.98
C ASN A 26 2.62 -4.55 7.88
N LEU A 27 3.15 -4.74 6.67
CA LEU A 27 4.60 -4.76 6.43
C LEU A 27 5.25 -3.41 6.77
N ASN A 28 4.68 -2.30 6.31
CA ASN A 28 5.19 -0.97 6.60
C ASN A 28 5.29 -0.72 8.11
N ASN A 29 4.19 -0.99 8.83
CA ASN A 29 4.15 -0.82 10.27
C ASN A 29 5.14 -1.74 11.00
N GLY A 30 5.26 -3.00 10.56
CA GLY A 30 6.21 -3.95 11.12
C GLY A 30 7.66 -3.52 10.92
N ILE A 31 8.04 -3.17 9.69
CA ILE A 31 9.40 -2.72 9.35
C ILE A 31 9.75 -1.46 10.15
N LEU A 32 8.93 -0.41 10.07
CA LEU A 32 9.22 0.86 10.74
C LEU A 32 9.23 0.71 12.27
N SER A 33 8.36 -0.12 12.84
CA SER A 33 8.36 -0.39 14.28
C SER A 33 9.67 -1.08 14.73
N ILE A 34 10.12 -2.10 14.00
CA ILE A 34 11.37 -2.81 14.31
C ILE A 34 12.56 -1.85 14.22
N PHE A 35 12.67 -1.10 13.12
CA PHE A 35 13.76 -0.15 12.95
C PHE A 35 13.73 0.99 13.98
N SER A 36 12.54 1.46 14.38
CA SER A 36 12.38 2.47 15.43
C SER A 36 12.92 1.97 16.78
N VAL A 37 12.59 0.72 17.18
CA VAL A 37 13.12 0.12 18.41
C VAL A 37 14.64 -0.01 18.34
N ILE A 38 15.19 -0.52 17.23
CA ILE A 38 16.63 -0.68 17.05
C ILE A 38 17.35 0.68 17.09
N ALA A 39 16.84 1.67 16.33
CA ALA A 39 17.40 3.01 16.29
C ALA A 39 17.45 3.63 17.69
N PHE A 40 16.36 3.54 18.45
CA PHE A 40 16.29 4.06 19.80
C PHE A 40 17.26 3.34 20.74
N THR A 41 17.29 2.01 20.75
CA THR A 41 18.18 1.23 21.62
C THR A 41 19.65 1.51 21.32
N VAL A 42 20.04 1.52 20.04
CA VAL A 42 21.44 1.73 19.64
C VAL A 42 21.88 3.17 19.91
N GLY A 43 21.12 4.17 19.48
CA GLY A 43 21.54 5.56 19.73
C GLY A 43 21.52 5.95 21.20
N TYR A 44 20.64 5.34 22.01
CA TYR A 44 20.71 5.50 23.47
C TYR A 44 21.97 4.86 24.05
N ALA A 45 22.31 3.64 23.65
CA ALA A 45 23.49 2.92 24.18
C ALA A 45 24.82 3.61 23.84
N TYR A 46 24.90 4.31 22.71
CA TYR A 46 26.10 5.04 22.27
C TYR A 46 26.05 6.55 22.53
N GLU A 47 24.95 7.05 23.13
CA GLU A 47 24.70 8.48 23.35
C GLU A 47 24.84 9.34 22.07
N ASP A 48 24.58 8.75 20.90
CA ASP A 48 24.73 9.42 19.59
C ASP A 48 23.41 9.43 18.83
N VAL A 49 22.85 10.63 18.67
CA VAL A 49 21.60 10.88 17.94
C VAL A 49 21.74 10.63 16.44
N HIS A 50 22.94 10.79 15.86
CA HIS A 50 23.14 10.56 14.43
C HIS A 50 22.97 9.09 14.10
N LEU A 51 23.46 8.18 14.95
CA LEU A 51 23.27 6.73 14.77
C LEU A 51 21.79 6.36 14.73
N SER A 52 20.97 6.90 15.65
CA SER A 52 19.51 6.70 15.60
C SER A 52 18.92 7.15 14.28
N VAL A 53 19.30 8.34 13.81
CA VAL A 53 18.79 8.91 12.56
C VAL A 53 19.19 8.06 11.37
N TRP A 54 20.45 7.63 11.28
CA TRP A 54 20.92 6.79 10.18
C TRP A 54 20.21 5.43 10.15
N ILE A 55 20.02 4.78 11.30
CA ILE A 55 19.27 3.52 11.39
C ILE A 55 17.81 3.74 10.98
N GLY A 56 17.18 4.82 11.44
CA GLY A 56 15.82 5.18 11.04
C GLY A 56 15.69 5.42 9.53
N LEU A 57 16.64 6.13 8.92
CA LEU A 57 16.68 6.38 7.48
C LEU A 57 16.85 5.09 6.68
N VAL A 58 17.71 4.18 7.12
CA VAL A 58 17.85 2.84 6.52
C VAL A 58 16.53 2.08 6.61
N GLY A 59 15.85 2.14 7.77
CA GLY A 59 14.54 1.52 7.94
C GLY A 59 13.47 2.07 7.00
N ILE A 60 13.44 3.39 6.80
CA ILE A 60 12.53 4.04 5.85
C ILE A 60 12.85 3.62 4.41
N LEU A 61 14.14 3.61 4.02
CA LEU A 61 14.54 3.19 2.68
C LEU A 61 14.13 1.74 2.39
N ILE A 62 14.31 0.85 3.37
CA ILE A 62 13.86 -0.54 3.26
C ILE A 62 12.34 -0.61 3.16
N ALA A 63 11.60 0.12 4.00
CA ALA A 63 10.14 0.16 3.94
C ALA A 63 9.65 0.65 2.56
N VAL A 64 10.26 1.69 2.02
CA VAL A 64 9.93 2.20 0.67
C VAL A 64 10.17 1.13 -0.39
N LEU A 65 11.35 0.49 -0.39
CA LEU A 65 11.66 -0.55 -1.37
C LEU A 65 10.72 -1.76 -1.28
N VAL A 66 10.31 -2.14 -0.06
CA VAL A 66 9.43 -3.30 0.14
C VAL A 66 7.98 -2.97 -0.16
N VAL A 67 7.48 -1.81 0.26
CA VAL A 67 6.03 -1.50 0.29
C VAL A 67 5.56 -0.74 -0.94
N VAL A 68 6.39 0.16 -1.51
CA VAL A 68 5.96 1.10 -2.56
C VAL A 68 5.84 0.45 -3.94
N PRO A 69 6.78 -0.39 -4.40
CA PRO A 69 6.62 -1.05 -5.68
C PRO A 69 5.38 -1.97 -5.67
N PRO A 70 4.57 -2.00 -6.75
CA PRO A 70 3.48 -2.97 -6.93
C PRO A 70 4.03 -4.38 -7.19
N TRP A 71 4.63 -4.99 -6.15
CA TRP A 71 5.14 -6.35 -6.26
C TRP A 71 4.01 -7.32 -6.62
N PRO A 72 4.28 -8.39 -7.41
CA PRO A 72 3.27 -9.39 -7.76
C PRO A 72 2.58 -10.05 -6.55
N MET A 73 3.20 -9.97 -5.37
CA MET A 73 2.62 -10.47 -4.12
C MET A 73 1.42 -9.65 -3.62
N TYR A 74 1.30 -8.39 -4.03
CA TYR A 74 0.24 -7.46 -3.61
C TYR A 74 -0.98 -7.45 -4.54
N ASN A 75 -0.98 -8.24 -5.61
CA ASN A 75 -2.07 -8.26 -6.60
C ASN A 75 -2.52 -9.71 -6.90
N LYS A 76 -2.64 -10.53 -5.85
CA LYS A 76 -2.99 -11.96 -5.96
C LYS A 76 -4.50 -12.22 -5.88
N HIS A 77 -5.27 -11.25 -5.42
CA HIS A 77 -6.69 -11.38 -5.14
C HIS A 77 -7.45 -10.27 -5.89
N PRO A 78 -7.68 -10.44 -7.21
CA PRO A 78 -8.46 -9.48 -7.96
C PRO A 78 -9.90 -9.44 -7.43
N GLU A 79 -10.29 -8.27 -6.93
CA GLU A 79 -11.58 -8.05 -6.30
C GLU A 79 -12.65 -7.82 -7.37
N PRO A 80 -13.75 -8.61 -7.41
CA PRO A 80 -14.83 -8.40 -8.36
C PRO A 80 -15.67 -7.20 -7.93
N TRP A 81 -15.47 -6.07 -8.59
CA TRP A 81 -16.29 -4.87 -8.39
C TRP A 81 -17.72 -5.13 -8.84
N LEU A 82 -18.70 -4.81 -7.98
CA LEU A 82 -20.10 -4.79 -8.38
C LEU A 82 -20.30 -3.67 -9.41
N ILE A 83 -20.74 -4.03 -10.61
CA ILE A 83 -21.09 -3.05 -11.64
C ILE A 83 -22.29 -2.26 -11.12
N SER A 84 -22.13 -0.95 -10.91
CA SER A 84 -23.27 -0.06 -10.68
C SER A 84 -24.08 0.06 -11.98
N GLY A 85 -24.98 -0.89 -12.22
CA GLY A 85 -25.83 -0.90 -13.41
C GLY A 85 -25.85 -2.21 -14.21
N ALA A 86 -25.60 -3.38 -13.59
CA ALA A 86 -26.03 -4.62 -14.23
C ALA A 86 -27.57 -4.68 -14.19
N GLU A 87 -28.20 -4.26 -15.29
CA GLU A 87 -29.62 -4.42 -15.61
C GLU A 87 -30.03 -5.90 -15.80
N GLY A 88 -29.62 -6.79 -14.90
CA GLY A 88 -29.89 -8.21 -15.02
C GLY A 88 -29.85 -8.90 -13.67
N VAL A 89 -31.03 -9.33 -13.23
CA VAL A 89 -31.30 -10.25 -12.11
C VAL A 89 -31.50 -9.58 -10.73
N GLY A 90 -32.72 -9.06 -10.57
CA GLY A 90 -33.54 -9.02 -9.35
C GLY A 90 -32.89 -8.60 -8.03
N THR A 91 -33.18 -7.39 -7.53
CA THR A 91 -34.25 -7.11 -6.55
C THR A 91 -34.32 -5.58 -6.32
N THR A 92 -35.50 -4.99 -6.49
CA THR A 92 -35.96 -3.68 -5.97
C THR A 92 -35.02 -2.47 -6.12
N GLY A 93 -35.14 -1.75 -7.23
CA GLY A 93 -34.52 -0.44 -7.42
C GLY A 93 -34.95 0.55 -6.33
N ILE A 94 -33.98 1.26 -5.75
CA ILE A 94 -34.22 2.37 -4.83
C ILE A 94 -34.75 3.53 -5.68
N VAL A 95 -36.06 3.75 -5.65
CA VAL A 95 -36.69 4.92 -6.27
C VAL A 95 -36.43 6.12 -5.35
N VAL A 96 -35.51 7.00 -5.77
CA VAL A 96 -35.32 8.30 -5.11
C VAL A 96 -36.50 9.17 -5.52
N ASP A 97 -37.51 9.28 -4.67
CA ASP A 97 -38.65 10.18 -4.90
C ASP A 97 -38.14 11.62 -4.88
N GLY A 98 -38.00 12.18 -6.09
CA GLY A 98 -37.59 13.56 -6.31
C GLY A 98 -38.65 14.50 -5.76
N ALA A 99 -38.25 15.28 -4.75
CA ALA A 99 -38.99 16.36 -4.12
C ALA A 99 -39.97 17.08 -5.07
N LYS A 100 -41.24 17.04 -4.70
CA LYS A 100 -42.34 17.74 -5.35
C LYS A 100 -42.16 19.25 -5.18
N ARG A 101 -42.20 19.97 -6.30
CA ARG A 101 -42.36 21.43 -6.42
C ARG A 101 -43.61 21.94 -5.71
#